data_AF-A0A258ZMH3-F1
#
_entry.id   AF-A0A258ZMH3-F1
#
_cell.length_a   1.000
_cell.length_b   1.000
_cell.length_c   1.000
_cell.angle_alpha   90.00
_cell.angle_beta   90.00
_cell.angle_gamma   90.00
#
_symmetry.space_group_name_H-M   'P 1'
#
loop_
_entity.id
_entity.type
_entity.pdbx_description
1 polymer ?
#
loop_
_entity_poly.entity_id
_entity_poly.type
_entity_poly.pdbx_seq_one_letter_code
_entity_poly.pdbx_strand_id
1 'polypeptide(L)'
;MGPIAVNRIYAALSALVLAFVVLPLVAIVWVSFFANKILSFPPTGYTLSWYARAWAQDAFRDGFITSVQTALCAVVISLALGVPASLALVRYRFPGRDAIQTLLLAPMIVPGIVGGAALFMAFIELEVLFDVEVAGTLPGLLVAHGLIALPWTVRLVTASLAGTNRSFEEAAASLGAGPLTVFFRVTLPLIKPALVA
;
A
#
# COMPACT_ATOMS: atom_id res chain seq x y z
N MET A 1 -34.34 -25.75 4.64
CA MET A 1 -34.26 -24.62 3.69
C MET A 1 -33.43 -25.07 2.49
N GLY A 2 -33.91 -24.87 1.26
CA GLY A 2 -33.14 -25.24 0.07
C GLY A 2 -31.85 -24.41 -0.07
N PRO A 3 -30.79 -24.95 -0.70
CA PRO A 3 -29.50 -24.26 -0.87
C PRO A 3 -29.63 -22.88 -1.54
N ILE A 4 -30.65 -22.68 -2.37
CA ILE A 4 -30.97 -21.40 -3.04
C ILE A 4 -31.44 -20.33 -2.04
N ALA A 5 -32.23 -20.70 -1.04
CA ALA A 5 -32.75 -19.76 -0.04
C ALA A 5 -31.63 -19.27 0.89
N VAL A 6 -30.71 -20.16 1.24
CA VAL A 6 -29.53 -19.86 2.05
C VAL A 6 -28.60 -18.89 1.32
N ASN A 7 -28.34 -19.10 0.02
CA ASN A 7 -27.50 -18.19 -0.78
C ASN A 7 -28.11 -16.78 -0.91
N ARG A 8 -29.43 -16.66 -1.01
CA ARG A 8 -30.13 -15.37 -1.06
C ARG A 8 -30.02 -14.61 0.26
N ILE A 9 -30.09 -15.30 1.40
CA ILE A 9 -29.90 -14.69 2.72
C ILE A 9 -28.47 -14.16 2.86
N TYR A 10 -27.46 -14.94 2.47
CA TYR A 10 -26.07 -14.47 2.49
C TYR A 10 -25.86 -13.27 1.56
N ALA A 11 -26.38 -13.30 0.34
CA ALA A 11 -26.30 -12.17 -0.59
C ALA A 11 -26.96 -10.91 -0.02
N ALA A 12 -28.16 -11.05 0.60
CA ALA A 12 -28.86 -9.92 1.21
C ALA A 12 -28.10 -9.35 2.42
N LEU A 13 -27.53 -10.21 3.27
CA LEU A 13 -26.70 -9.79 4.40
C LEU A 13 -25.43 -9.10 3.92
N SER A 14 -24.72 -9.66 2.93
CA SER A 14 -23.54 -9.03 2.33
C SER A 14 -23.86 -7.68 1.71
N ALA A 15 -24.99 -7.56 0.99
CA ALA A 15 -25.43 -6.30 0.43
C ALA A 15 -25.77 -5.26 1.51
N LEU A 16 -26.41 -5.68 2.61
CA LEU A 16 -26.72 -4.80 3.74
C LEU A 16 -25.45 -4.29 4.42
N VAL A 17 -24.47 -5.16 4.66
CA VAL A 17 -23.17 -4.79 5.24
C VAL A 17 -22.42 -3.83 4.31
N LEU A 18 -22.37 -4.12 3.01
CA LEU A 18 -21.77 -3.23 2.02
C LEU A 18 -22.47 -1.88 1.98
N ALA A 19 -23.80 -1.85 1.97
CA ALA A 19 -24.58 -0.63 2.01
C ALA A 19 -24.27 0.18 3.28
N PHE A 20 -24.23 -0.47 4.44
CA PHE A 20 -23.89 0.19 5.71
C PHE A 20 -22.49 0.81 5.70
N VAL A 21 -21.50 0.15 5.10
CA VAL A 21 -20.12 0.67 4.98
C VAL A 21 -20.01 1.81 3.95
N VAL A 22 -20.73 1.71 2.82
CA VAL A 22 -20.64 2.69 1.72
C VAL A 22 -21.50 3.92 1.98
N LEU A 23 -22.62 3.78 2.68
CA LEU A 23 -23.57 4.86 2.97
C LEU A 23 -22.94 6.10 3.61
N PRO A 24 -22.07 6.03 4.65
CA PRO A 24 -21.43 7.22 5.19
C PRO A 24 -20.51 7.92 4.17
N LEU A 25 -19.85 7.17 3.28
CA LEU A 25 -19.02 7.76 2.22
C LEU A 25 -19.88 8.51 1.20
N VAL A 26 -20.99 7.90 0.76
CA VAL A 26 -21.96 8.54 -0.13
C VAL A 26 -22.56 9.78 0.52
N ALA A 27 -22.87 9.71 1.82
CA ALA A 27 -23.37 10.85 2.57
C ALA A 27 -22.35 12.00 2.64
N ILE A 28 -21.07 11.72 2.87
CA ILE A 28 -20.00 12.73 2.87
C ILE A 28 -19.87 13.37 1.49
N VAL A 29 -19.88 12.57 0.42
CA VAL A 29 -19.83 13.07 -0.97
C VAL A 29 -21.07 13.91 -1.28
N TRP A 30 -22.25 13.50 -0.82
CA TRP A 30 -23.47 14.29 -1.03
C TRP A 30 -23.43 15.62 -0.26
N VAL A 31 -22.99 15.59 0.99
CA VAL A 31 -22.84 16.78 1.85
C VAL A 31 -21.78 17.74 1.32
N SER A 32 -20.73 17.28 0.64
CA SER A 32 -19.70 18.18 0.10
C SER A 32 -20.23 19.13 -0.99
N PHE A 33 -21.41 18.86 -1.53
CA PHE A 33 -22.09 19.78 -2.45
C PHE A 33 -22.97 20.81 -1.74
N PHE A 34 -23.20 20.74 -0.42
CA PHE A 34 -24.10 21.67 0.26
C PHE A 34 -23.53 23.09 0.26
N ALA A 35 -24.34 24.09 -0.11
CA ALA A 35 -23.92 25.50 -0.11
C ALA A 35 -23.73 26.10 1.30
N ASN A 36 -24.20 25.40 2.33
CA ASN A 36 -24.21 25.88 3.71
C ASN A 36 -22.78 25.88 4.29
N LYS A 37 -22.39 26.94 5.00
CA LYS A 37 -21.10 26.99 5.72
C LYS A 37 -21.08 26.08 6.96
N ILE A 38 -22.25 25.83 7.53
CA ILE A 38 -22.46 24.96 8.69
C ILE A 38 -23.42 23.86 8.24
N LEU A 39 -23.11 22.62 8.59
CA LEU A 39 -23.94 21.47 8.24
C LEU A 39 -25.34 21.67 8.83
N SER A 40 -26.31 21.86 7.94
CA SER A 40 -27.70 22.11 8.28
C SER A 40 -28.58 21.45 7.23
N PHE A 41 -29.69 20.89 7.69
CA PHE A 41 -30.63 20.15 6.86
C PHE A 41 -32.03 20.77 6.99
N PRO A 42 -32.73 21.08 5.88
CA PRO A 42 -32.34 20.89 4.48
C PRO A 42 -31.23 21.85 4.00
N PRO A 43 -30.45 21.49 2.95
CA PRO A 43 -29.45 22.40 2.37
C PRO A 43 -30.12 23.62 1.75
N THR A 44 -29.48 24.79 1.82
CA THR A 44 -29.97 26.01 1.15
C THR A 44 -29.78 25.96 -0.37
N GLY A 45 -28.88 25.09 -0.85
CA GLY A 45 -28.60 24.87 -2.26
C GLY A 45 -27.40 23.94 -2.45
N TYR A 46 -27.04 23.67 -3.70
CA TYR A 46 -25.85 22.91 -4.08
C TYR A 46 -24.81 23.80 -4.76
N THR A 47 -23.53 23.56 -4.49
CA THR A 47 -22.41 24.32 -5.06
C THR A 47 -21.16 23.46 -5.24
N LEU A 48 -20.34 23.83 -6.23
CA LEU A 48 -18.99 23.30 -6.42
C LEU A 48 -17.91 24.25 -5.88
N SER A 49 -18.29 25.39 -5.30
CA SER A 49 -17.34 26.41 -4.84
C SER A 49 -16.37 25.91 -3.78
N TRP A 50 -16.74 24.89 -3.01
CA TRP A 50 -15.87 24.29 -1.99
C TRP A 50 -14.65 23.61 -2.58
N TYR A 51 -14.77 22.97 -3.75
CA TYR A 51 -13.64 22.36 -4.44
C TYR A 51 -12.65 23.42 -4.93
N ALA A 52 -13.15 24.51 -5.51
CA ALA A 52 -12.31 25.64 -5.93
C ALA A 52 -11.63 26.32 -4.72
N ARG A 53 -12.35 26.51 -3.62
CA ARG A 53 -11.80 27.08 -2.38
C ARG A 53 -10.77 26.19 -1.73
N ALA A 54 -11.01 24.87 -1.70
CA ALA A 54 -10.06 23.90 -1.19
C ALA A 54 -8.75 23.95 -2.00
N TRP A 55 -8.85 24.01 -3.33
CA TRP A 55 -7.66 24.12 -4.18
C TRP A 55 -6.93 25.47 -4.07
N ALA A 56 -7.68 26.56 -3.82
CA ALA A 56 -7.12 27.89 -3.59
C ALA A 56 -6.45 28.03 -2.22
N GLN A 57 -6.68 27.10 -1.29
CA GLN A 57 -6.05 27.10 0.03
C GLN A 57 -4.71 26.35 -0.03
N ASP A 58 -3.60 27.09 0.12
CA ASP A 58 -2.24 26.53 0.01
C ASP A 58 -2.02 25.31 0.91
N ALA A 59 -2.42 25.39 2.18
CA ALA A 59 -2.27 24.27 3.12
C ALA A 59 -2.97 22.98 2.65
N PHE A 60 -4.13 23.08 2.00
CA PHE A 60 -4.83 21.91 1.47
C PHE A 60 -4.14 21.39 0.21
N ARG A 61 -3.81 22.29 -0.74
CA ARG A 61 -3.13 21.94 -1.99
C ARG A 61 -1.78 21.26 -1.73
N ASP A 62 -0.96 21.86 -0.88
CA ASP A 62 0.40 21.38 -0.61
C ASP A 62 0.37 20.08 0.19
N GLY A 63 -0.57 19.93 1.14
CA GLY A 63 -0.83 18.68 1.84
C GLY A 63 -1.29 17.56 0.92
N PHE A 64 -2.18 17.87 -0.05
CA PHE A 64 -2.63 16.92 -1.07
C PHE A 64 -1.47 16.47 -1.98
N ILE A 65 -0.68 17.41 -2.49
CA ILE A 65 0.49 17.12 -3.34
C ILE A 65 1.50 16.25 -2.57
N THR A 66 1.82 16.64 -1.33
CA THR A 66 2.73 15.87 -0.47
C THR A 66 2.22 14.45 -0.23
N SER A 67 0.91 14.28 -0.02
CA SER A 67 0.30 12.96 0.16
C SER A 67 0.42 12.08 -1.10
N VAL A 68 0.16 12.66 -2.28
CA VAL A 68 0.32 11.95 -3.56
C VAL A 68 1.77 11.56 -3.82
N GLN A 69 2.71 12.48 -3.59
CA GLN A 69 4.15 12.20 -3.71
C GLN A 69 4.57 11.10 -2.75
N THR A 70 4.13 11.17 -1.49
CA THR A 70 4.42 10.17 -0.47
C THR A 70 3.90 8.79 -0.86
N ALA A 71 2.65 8.69 -1.33
CA ALA A 71 2.08 7.43 -1.77
C ALA A 71 2.84 6.83 -2.95
N LEU A 72 3.15 7.63 -3.99
CA LEU A 72 3.87 7.15 -5.17
C LEU A 72 5.29 6.71 -4.82
N CYS A 73 6.03 7.50 -4.04
CA CYS A 73 7.37 7.15 -3.60
C CYS A 73 7.36 5.89 -2.72
N ALA A 74 6.40 5.76 -1.80
CA ALA A 74 6.29 4.58 -0.96
C ALA A 74 6.04 3.31 -1.77
N VAL A 75 5.18 3.38 -2.79
CA VAL A 75 4.95 2.26 -3.74
C VAL A 75 6.24 1.91 -4.47
N VAL A 76 6.93 2.89 -5.06
CA VAL A 76 8.17 2.64 -5.81
C VAL A 76 9.25 2.02 -4.92
N ILE A 77 9.51 2.59 -3.74
CA ILE A 77 10.54 2.10 -2.82
C ILE A 77 10.20 0.69 -2.33
N SER A 78 8.96 0.49 -1.87
CA SER A 78 8.55 -0.81 -1.33
C SER A 78 8.54 -1.91 -2.39
N LEU A 79 8.15 -1.62 -3.64
CA LEU A 79 8.24 -2.60 -4.74
C LEU A 79 9.69 -2.86 -5.15
N ALA A 80 10.50 -1.80 -5.30
CA ALA A 80 11.89 -1.92 -5.71
C ALA A 80 12.73 -2.76 -4.74
N LEU A 81 12.43 -2.69 -3.44
CA LEU A 81 13.11 -3.46 -2.41
C LEU A 81 12.39 -4.78 -2.06
N GLY A 82 11.06 -4.75 -1.96
CA GLY A 82 10.25 -5.88 -1.50
C GLY A 82 10.11 -7.00 -2.52
N VAL A 83 10.04 -6.70 -3.82
CA VAL A 83 9.99 -7.72 -4.88
C VAL A 83 11.27 -8.56 -4.91
N PRO A 84 12.48 -7.98 -5.03
CA PRO A 84 13.71 -8.77 -5.02
C PRO A 84 13.94 -9.48 -3.69
N ALA A 85 13.60 -8.86 -2.55
CA ALA A 85 13.67 -9.53 -1.25
C ALA A 85 12.76 -10.77 -1.22
N SER A 86 11.52 -10.67 -1.70
CA SER A 86 10.58 -11.80 -1.77
C SER A 86 11.05 -12.89 -2.71
N LEU A 87 11.61 -12.53 -3.87
CA LEU A 87 12.21 -13.49 -4.81
C LEU A 87 13.37 -14.24 -4.15
N ALA A 88 14.26 -13.53 -3.47
CA ALA A 88 15.37 -14.11 -2.72
C ALA A 88 14.86 -15.09 -1.66
N LEU A 89 13.88 -14.67 -0.87
CA LEU A 89 13.27 -15.48 0.17
C LEU A 89 12.54 -16.71 -0.38
N VAL A 90 11.83 -16.64 -1.50
CA VAL A 90 11.05 -17.78 -2.01
C VAL A 90 11.88 -18.72 -2.88
N ARG A 91 12.74 -18.18 -3.75
CA ARG A 91 13.37 -18.96 -4.82
C ARG A 91 14.73 -19.54 -4.43
N TYR A 92 15.42 -18.95 -3.45
CA TYR A 92 16.77 -19.35 -3.04
C TYR A 92 16.82 -19.91 -1.62
N ARG A 93 17.78 -20.82 -1.39
CA ARG A 93 18.10 -21.36 -0.06
C ARG A 93 19.48 -20.85 0.34
N PHE A 94 19.55 -20.14 1.46
CA PHE A 94 20.78 -19.56 1.99
C PHE A 94 20.73 -19.51 3.52
N PRO A 95 21.89 -19.51 4.21
CA PRO A 95 21.93 -19.46 5.67
C PRO A 95 21.36 -18.13 6.20
N GLY A 96 20.54 -18.19 7.25
CA GLY A 96 19.91 -17.00 7.85
C GLY A 96 18.62 -16.51 7.17
N ARG A 97 18.12 -17.22 6.15
CA ARG A 97 16.86 -16.91 5.44
C ARG A 97 15.69 -16.63 6.37
N ASP A 98 15.45 -17.51 7.35
CA ASP A 98 14.31 -17.39 8.25
C ASP A 98 14.47 -16.20 9.22
N ALA A 99 15.70 -15.87 9.60
CA ALA A 99 16.01 -14.68 10.41
C ALA A 99 15.74 -13.40 9.62
N ILE A 100 16.16 -13.33 8.34
CA ILE A 100 15.88 -12.20 7.45
C ILE A 100 14.37 -12.07 7.23
N GLN A 101 13.67 -13.18 6.97
CA GLN A 101 12.22 -13.16 6.81
C GLN A 101 11.53 -12.62 8.08
N THR A 102 11.96 -13.07 9.25
CA THR A 102 11.43 -12.61 10.54
C THR A 102 11.71 -11.11 10.72
N LEU A 103 12.93 -10.65 10.44
CA LEU A 103 13.31 -9.25 10.57
C LEU A 103 12.49 -8.35 9.63
N LEU A 104 12.29 -8.76 8.37
CA LEU A 104 11.51 -7.99 7.40
C LEU A 104 10.02 -7.90 7.77
N LEU A 105 9.48 -8.92 8.46
CA LEU A 105 8.07 -8.97 8.86
C LEU A 105 7.83 -8.45 10.29
N ALA A 106 8.85 -8.39 11.14
CA ALA A 106 8.75 -7.93 12.54
C ALA A 106 8.07 -6.56 12.70
N PRO A 107 8.30 -5.54 11.83
CA PRO A 107 7.65 -4.24 11.98
C PRO A 107 6.13 -4.29 11.90
N MET A 108 5.53 -5.34 11.32
CA MET A 108 4.08 -5.48 11.22
C MET A 108 3.40 -5.68 12.58
N ILE A 109 4.14 -6.13 13.59
CA ILE A 109 3.63 -6.35 14.95
C ILE A 109 3.69 -5.05 15.76
N VAL A 110 4.58 -4.13 15.38
CA VAL A 110 4.81 -2.87 16.06
C VAL A 110 3.65 -1.90 15.75
N PRO A 111 3.06 -1.23 16.74
CA PRO A 111 2.07 -0.18 16.48
C PRO A 111 2.65 0.90 15.56
N GLY A 112 1.89 1.35 14.55
CA GLY A 112 2.40 2.26 13.52
C GLY A 112 3.02 3.55 14.07
N ILE A 113 2.46 4.11 15.14
CA ILE A 113 3.02 5.30 15.80
C ILE A 113 4.39 5.05 16.43
N VAL A 114 4.58 3.85 17.01
CA VAL A 114 5.85 3.44 17.62
C VAL A 114 6.90 3.20 16.54
N GLY A 115 6.52 2.51 15.45
CA GLY A 115 7.40 2.31 14.29
C GLY A 115 7.81 3.63 13.63
N GLY A 116 6.88 4.57 13.50
CA GLY A 116 7.16 5.91 12.97
C GLY A 116 8.11 6.71 13.87
N ALA A 117 7.88 6.71 15.19
CA ALA A 117 8.78 7.38 16.14
C ALA A 117 10.18 6.75 16.15
N ALA A 118 10.29 5.42 16.14
CA ALA A 118 11.57 4.72 16.07
C ALA A 118 12.34 5.06 14.79
N LEU A 119 11.65 5.12 13.64
CA LEU A 119 12.27 5.49 12.38
C LEU A 119 12.70 6.96 12.34
N PHE A 120 11.91 7.85 12.92
CA PHE A 120 12.30 9.26 13.08
C PHE A 120 13.55 9.41 13.96
N MET A 121 13.63 8.68 15.07
CA MET A 121 14.83 8.61 15.91
C MET A 121 16.04 8.00 15.19
N ALA A 122 15.83 7.04 14.29
CA ALA A 122 16.91 6.49 13.46
C ALA A 122 17.42 7.52 12.43
N PHE A 123 16.54 8.38 11.90
CA PHE A 123 16.95 9.46 10.99
C PHE A 123 17.76 10.53 11.74
N ILE A 124 17.23 11.08 12.83
CA ILE A 124 18.00 11.31 14.08
C ILE A 124 19.51 11.04 14.05
N GLU A 125 19.80 9.80 14.42
CA GLU A 125 21.15 9.24 14.53
C GLU A 125 21.92 9.27 13.21
N LEU A 126 21.23 9.08 12.08
CA LEU A 126 21.82 9.18 10.75
C LEU A 126 22.30 10.60 10.44
N GLU A 127 21.56 11.64 10.84
CA GLU A 127 22.00 13.03 10.66
C GLU A 127 23.29 13.30 11.43
N VAL A 128 23.35 12.83 12.68
CA VAL A 128 24.53 12.98 13.54
C VAL A 128 25.74 12.23 12.97
N LEU A 129 25.53 11.06 12.37
CA LEU A 129 26.61 10.21 11.87
C LEU A 129 27.17 10.68 10.53
N PHE A 130 26.31 11.17 9.64
CA PHE A 130 26.69 11.50 8.25
C PHE A 130 26.66 12.99 7.92
N ASP A 131 26.25 13.84 8.87
CA ASP A 131 26.10 15.30 8.69
C ASP A 131 25.11 15.64 7.55
N VAL A 132 23.99 14.91 7.50
CA VAL A 132 22.93 15.06 6.49
C VAL A 132 21.59 15.30 7.17
N GLU A 133 20.86 16.33 6.77
CA GLU A 133 19.50 16.59 7.26
C GLU A 133 18.48 15.70 6.53
N VAL A 134 17.82 14.81 7.28
CA VAL A 134 16.86 13.82 6.79
C VAL A 134 15.57 13.87 7.62
N ALA A 135 15.66 13.97 8.93
CA ALA A 135 14.53 14.04 9.83
C ALA A 135 13.72 15.33 9.61
N GLY A 136 12.39 15.21 9.54
CA GLY A 136 11.52 16.36 9.32
C GLY A 136 11.55 16.95 7.89
N THR A 137 12.35 16.38 6.99
CA THR A 137 12.41 16.79 5.58
C THR A 137 11.42 16.00 4.72
N LEU A 138 11.03 16.57 3.57
CA LEU A 138 10.20 15.86 2.60
C LEU A 138 10.86 14.56 2.12
N PRO A 139 12.13 14.51 1.66
CA PRO A 139 12.77 13.26 1.26
C PRO A 139 12.79 12.20 2.37
N GLY A 140 13.05 12.59 3.62
CA GLY A 140 12.96 11.70 4.76
C GLY A 140 11.56 11.12 4.92
N LEU A 141 10.52 11.96 4.87
CA LEU A 141 9.12 11.52 4.91
C LEU A 141 8.80 10.48 3.81
N LEU A 142 9.24 10.73 2.57
CA LEU A 142 9.02 9.84 1.43
C LEU A 142 9.69 8.48 1.64
N VAL A 143 10.96 8.48 2.07
CA VAL A 143 11.72 7.24 2.36
C VAL A 143 11.10 6.49 3.52
N ALA A 144 10.72 7.19 4.59
CA ALA A 144 10.11 6.60 5.77
C ALA A 144 8.83 5.82 5.43
N HIS A 145 7.94 6.41 4.64
CA HIS A 145 6.71 5.73 4.20
C HIS A 145 7.00 4.52 3.31
N GLY A 146 8.02 4.59 2.45
CA GLY A 146 8.48 3.42 1.69
C GLY A 146 8.97 2.27 2.55
N LEU A 147 9.74 2.57 3.60
CA LEU A 147 10.23 1.57 4.55
C LEU A 147 9.09 0.97 5.41
N ILE A 148 8.11 1.78 5.80
CA ILE A 148 6.92 1.31 6.54
C ILE A 148 6.03 0.41 5.66
N ALA A 149 5.95 0.68 4.36
CA ALA A 149 5.19 -0.13 3.41
C ALA A 149 5.89 -1.46 3.05
N LEU A 150 7.21 -1.53 3.18
CA LEU A 150 8.03 -2.67 2.75
C LEU A 150 7.60 -4.03 3.31
N PRO A 151 7.28 -4.21 4.62
CA PRO A 151 6.84 -5.49 5.16
C PRO A 151 5.57 -6.02 4.51
N TRP A 152 4.62 -5.13 4.18
CA TRP A 152 3.38 -5.48 3.51
C TRP A 152 3.64 -5.99 2.09
N THR A 153 4.49 -5.27 1.33
CA THR A 153 4.91 -5.69 -0.01
C THR A 153 5.62 -7.03 0.03
N VAL A 154 6.58 -7.23 0.95
CA VAL A 154 7.28 -8.50 1.10
C VAL A 154 6.29 -9.64 1.40
N ARG A 155 5.33 -9.42 2.29
CA ARG A 155 4.33 -10.43 2.66
C ARG A 155 3.44 -10.82 1.48
N LEU A 156 2.87 -9.85 0.76
CA LEU A 156 1.97 -10.09 -0.37
C LEU A 156 2.69 -10.78 -1.54
N VAL A 157 3.88 -10.28 -1.90
CA VAL A 157 4.67 -10.84 -3.00
C VAL A 157 5.18 -12.24 -2.66
N THR A 158 5.64 -12.46 -1.43
CA THR A 158 6.05 -13.80 -0.96
C THR A 158 4.90 -14.80 -1.03
N ALA A 159 3.70 -14.41 -0.57
CA ALA A 159 2.52 -15.26 -0.64
C ALA A 159 2.13 -15.62 -2.08
N SER A 160 2.19 -14.65 -2.99
CA SER A 160 1.91 -14.87 -4.42
C SER A 160 2.95 -15.78 -5.09
N LEU A 161 4.23 -15.55 -4.83
CA LEU A 161 5.32 -16.39 -5.34
C LEU A 161 5.23 -17.82 -4.84
N ALA A 162 4.85 -18.01 -3.56
CA ALA A 162 4.66 -19.33 -2.97
C ALA A 162 3.48 -20.09 -3.61
N GLY A 163 2.42 -19.38 -4.03
CA GLY A 163 1.30 -19.97 -4.76
C GLY A 163 1.57 -20.26 -6.25
N THR A 164 2.70 -19.80 -6.79
CA THR A 164 3.03 -19.93 -8.23
C THR A 164 3.92 -21.14 -8.49
N ASN A 165 3.53 -21.99 -9.45
CA ASN A 165 4.31 -23.17 -9.83
C ASN A 165 5.65 -22.78 -10.49
N ARG A 166 6.75 -23.23 -9.90
CA ARG A 166 8.12 -22.97 -10.39
C ARG A 166 8.41 -23.62 -11.74
N SER A 167 7.64 -24.64 -12.16
CA SER A 167 7.84 -25.34 -13.42
C SER A 167 7.79 -24.43 -14.65
N PHE A 168 7.03 -23.33 -14.61
CA PHE A 168 6.98 -22.35 -15.71
C PHE A 168 8.32 -21.62 -15.89
N GLU A 169 8.99 -21.28 -14.78
CA GLU A 169 10.30 -20.63 -14.78
C GLU A 169 11.38 -21.60 -15.26
N GLU A 170 11.34 -22.85 -14.80
CA GLU A 170 12.26 -23.91 -15.19
C GLU A 170 12.12 -24.26 -16.67
N ALA A 171 10.89 -24.37 -17.19
CA ALA A 171 10.65 -24.62 -18.61
C ALA A 171 11.21 -23.50 -19.50
N ALA A 172 11.03 -22.24 -19.11
CA ALA A 172 11.60 -21.11 -19.84
C ALA A 172 13.14 -21.13 -19.81
N ALA A 173 13.74 -21.45 -18.66
CA ALA A 173 15.18 -21.58 -18.53
C ALA A 173 15.75 -22.74 -19.38
N SER A 174 15.05 -23.89 -19.45
CA SER A 174 15.43 -25.01 -20.31
C SER A 174 15.37 -24.69 -21.81
N LEU A 175 14.54 -23.73 -22.22
CA LEU A 175 14.52 -23.20 -23.58
C LEU A 175 15.60 -22.13 -23.85
N GLY A 176 16.52 -21.90 -22.90
CA GLY A 176 17.63 -20.96 -23.03
C GLY A 176 17.33 -19.54 -22.57
N ALA A 177 16.19 -19.28 -21.92
CA ALA A 177 15.89 -17.95 -21.40
C ALA A 177 16.79 -17.63 -20.18
N GLY A 178 17.48 -16.50 -20.23
CA GLY A 178 18.27 -16.00 -19.11
C GLY A 178 17.42 -15.52 -17.92
N PRO A 179 18.00 -15.35 -16.72
CA PRO A 179 17.26 -15.04 -15.49
C PRO A 179 16.37 -13.78 -15.56
N LEU A 180 16.87 -12.71 -16.18
CA LEU A 180 16.10 -11.48 -16.36
C LEU A 180 14.89 -11.69 -17.30
N THR A 181 15.08 -12.47 -18.37
CA THR A 181 14.01 -12.82 -19.30
C THR A 181 12.94 -13.67 -18.61
N VAL A 182 13.35 -14.67 -17.82
CA VAL A 182 12.43 -15.49 -17.01
C VAL A 182 11.66 -14.60 -16.03
N PHE A 183 12.33 -13.70 -15.32
CA PHE A 183 11.66 -12.79 -14.40
C PHE A 183 10.63 -11.90 -15.10
N PHE A 184 11.01 -11.14 -16.13
CA PHE A 184 10.10 -10.18 -16.75
C PHE A 184 8.99 -10.82 -17.59
N ARG A 185 9.24 -11.98 -18.22
CA ARG A 185 8.27 -12.63 -19.12
C ARG A 185 7.46 -13.75 -18.49
N VAL A 186 7.89 -14.32 -17.37
CA VAL A 186 7.21 -15.44 -16.71
C VAL A 186 6.81 -15.06 -15.29
N THR A 187 7.78 -14.77 -14.41
CA THR A 187 7.50 -14.55 -12.99
C THR A 187 6.66 -13.30 -12.74
N LEU A 188 7.06 -12.16 -13.32
CA LEU A 188 6.42 -10.86 -13.10
C LEU A 188 4.94 -10.85 -13.53
N PRO A 189 4.55 -11.36 -14.72
CA PRO A 189 3.14 -11.51 -15.09
C PRO A 189 2.33 -12.40 -14.15
N LEU A 190 2.93 -13.48 -13.63
CA LEU A 190 2.26 -14.42 -12.71
C LEU A 190 1.98 -13.77 -11.35
N ILE A 191 2.89 -12.95 -10.84
CA ILE A 191 2.73 -12.26 -9.55
C ILE A 191 2.07 -10.87 -9.68
N LYS A 192 1.84 -10.38 -10.90
CA LYS A 192 1.23 -9.07 -11.16
C LYS A 192 -0.06 -8.82 -10.37
N PRO A 193 -1.00 -9.78 -10.20
CA PRO A 193 -2.19 -9.56 -9.39
C PRO A 193 -1.86 -9.15 -7.95
N ALA A 194 -0.79 -9.69 -7.37
CA ALA A 194 -0.34 -9.36 -6.02
C ALA A 194 0.44 -8.04 -5.93
N LEU A 195 0.99 -7.55 -7.04
CA LEU A 195 1.63 -6.23 -7.11
C LEU A 195 0.60 -5.09 -7.25
N VAL A 196 -0.57 -5.40 -7.79
CA VAL A 196 -1.66 -4.43 -8.01
C VAL A 196 -2.65 -4.38 -6.84
N ALA A 197 -2.78 -5.49 -6.11
CA ALA A 197 -3.62 -5.60 -4.91
C ALA A 197 -3.10 -4.74 -3.75
#